data_AF-A0A098B2X0-F1
#
_entry.id   AF-A0A098B2X0-F1
#
_cell.length_a   1.000
_cell.length_b   1.000
_cell.length_c   1.000
_cell.angle_alpha   90.00
_cell.angle_beta   90.00
_cell.angle_gamma   90.00
#
_symmetry.space_group_name_H-M   'P 1'
#
loop_
_entity.id
_entity.type
_entity.pdbx_description
1 polymer ?
#
loop_
_entity_poly.entity_id
_entity_poly.type
_entity_poly.pdbx_seq_one_letter_code
_entity_poly.pdbx_strand_id
1 'polypeptide(L)'
;MRTGKEGPSAQFKLAFLLGCLLFVFIAVMGCDGQQAASQTKPQGGGGEGGQAALMNTGEQANNTHSKMGLQCEQCHEQGVENPVKQEQCLSCHKSMADVALLTKEKEPNPHGPHHYDTADCTTCHAIHAKSQMMCSTCHDFPWINELDEELWTKL
;
A
#
# COMPACT_ATOMS: atom_id res chain seq x y z
N MET A 1 42.70 -10.31 59.06
CA MET A 1 41.51 -10.10 58.20
C MET A 1 41.38 -8.59 58.00
N ARG A 2 41.76 -7.94 56.89
CA ARG A 2 41.15 -7.89 55.52
C ARG A 2 39.63 -7.66 55.62
N THR A 3 38.98 -6.61 55.11
CA THR A 3 39.30 -5.62 54.04
C THR A 3 38.46 -4.34 54.20
N GLY A 4 39.05 -3.15 54.02
CA GLY A 4 38.33 -1.90 53.74
C GLY A 4 38.28 -1.66 52.23
N LYS A 5 37.10 -1.35 51.67
CA LYS A 5 36.84 -1.17 50.24
C LYS A 5 36.84 0.34 49.95
N GLU A 6 37.89 0.85 49.31
CA GLU A 6 37.98 2.26 48.93
C GLU A 6 37.25 2.50 47.60
N GLY A 7 36.31 3.46 47.61
CA GLY A 7 35.58 3.88 46.41
C GLY A 7 36.39 4.88 45.56
N PRO A 8 36.05 5.04 44.26
CA PRO A 8 36.81 5.90 43.36
C PRO A 8 36.70 7.38 43.77
N SER A 9 37.84 8.07 43.71
CA SER A 9 38.01 9.46 44.14
C SER A 9 37.19 10.44 43.28
N ALA A 10 36.88 11.62 43.84
CA ALA A 10 36.03 12.64 43.20
C ALA A 10 36.55 13.10 41.83
N GLN A 11 37.86 13.01 41.59
CA GLN A 11 38.49 13.35 40.32
C GLN A 11 38.12 12.34 39.21
N PHE A 12 37.94 11.07 39.56
CA PHE A 12 37.50 10.03 38.63
C PHE A 12 36.02 10.20 38.24
N LYS A 13 35.19 10.69 39.16
CA LYS A 13 33.76 10.99 38.89
C LYS A 13 33.58 12.20 37.98
N LEU A 14 34.41 13.23 38.12
CA LEU A 14 34.35 14.44 37.29
C LEU A 14 34.83 14.20 35.86
N ALA A 15 35.87 13.36 35.68
CA ALA A 15 36.34 12.95 34.35
C ALA A 15 35.31 12.06 33.60
N PHE A 16 34.59 11.19 34.32
CA PHE A 16 33.55 10.34 33.72
C PHE A 16 32.33 11.16 33.26
N LEU A 17 31.92 12.19 34.03
CA LEU A 17 30.81 13.07 33.66
C LEU A 17 31.13 13.97 32.47
N LEU A 18 32.35 14.50 32.36
CA LEU A 18 32.78 15.29 31.20
C LEU A 18 32.97 14.44 29.93
N GLY A 19 33.41 13.18 30.08
CA GLY A 19 33.54 12.23 28.97
C GLY A 19 32.19 11.78 28.38
N CYS A 20 31.18 11.57 29.23
CA CYS A 20 29.82 11.21 28.77
C CYS A 20 29.11 12.38 28.04
N LEU A 21 29.36 13.63 28.43
CA LEU A 21 28.79 14.81 27.76
C LEU A 21 29.39 15.07 26.37
N LEU A 22 30.66 14.71 26.15
CA LEU A 22 31.31 14.85 24.84
C LEU A 22 30.85 13.77 23.83
N PHE A 23 30.53 12.56 24.30
CA PHE A 23 30.06 11.45 23.44
C PHE A 23 28.62 11.62 22.94
N VAL A 24 27.77 12.34 23.70
CA VAL A 24 26.37 12.61 23.30
C VAL A 24 26.29 13.68 22.20
N PHE A 25 27.24 14.62 22.12
CA PHE A 25 27.25 15.66 21.09
C PHE A 25 27.62 15.14 19.69
N ILE A 26 28.45 14.10 19.58
CA ILE A 26 28.88 13.55 18.28
C ILE A 26 27.73 12.75 17.60
N ALA A 27 26.79 12.20 18.39
CA ALA A 27 25.67 11.42 17.85
C ALA A 27 24.53 12.27 17.25
N VAL A 28 24.47 13.58 17.53
CA VAL A 28 23.37 14.45 17.07
C VAL A 28 23.72 15.22 15.78
N MET A 29 25.00 15.34 15.41
CA MET A 29 25.44 16.06 14.19
C MET A 29 25.67 15.16 12.96
N GLY A 30 25.27 13.89 12.99
CA GLY A 30 25.57 12.89 11.95
C GLY A 30 24.46 12.57 10.94
N CYS A 31 23.32 13.26 10.98
CA CYS A 31 22.24 13.07 10.01
C CYS A 31 21.92 14.38 9.29
N ASP A 32 22.76 14.77 8.33
CA ASP A 32 22.29 15.51 7.16
C ASP A 32 23.32 15.38 6.03
N GLY A 33 22.94 14.64 4.99
CA GLY A 33 23.84 14.17 3.94
C GLY A 33 23.13 13.54 2.74
N GLN A 34 22.02 14.15 2.33
CA GLN A 34 21.61 14.32 0.93
C GLN A 34 21.12 13.09 0.12
N GLN A 35 19.80 12.97 -0.02
CA GLN A 35 19.18 12.85 -1.34
C GLN A 35 17.92 13.74 -1.43
N ALA A 36 18.06 14.79 -2.21
CA ALA A 36 16.98 15.63 -2.68
C ALA A 36 16.18 14.89 -3.77
N ALA A 37 14.90 14.66 -3.52
CA ALA A 37 13.91 14.50 -4.57
C ALA A 37 12.69 15.34 -4.17
N SER A 38 12.46 16.37 -4.97
CA SER A 38 11.47 17.43 -4.79
C SER A 38 10.06 16.89 -4.52
N GLN A 39 9.55 17.12 -3.30
CA GLN A 39 8.11 17.04 -3.04
C GLN A 39 7.50 18.40 -3.29
N THR A 40 7.05 18.62 -4.52
CA THR A 40 6.07 19.67 -4.80
C THR A 40 4.70 19.13 -4.45
N LYS A 41 4.11 19.69 -3.39
CA LYS A 41 2.68 19.59 -3.09
C LYS A 41 1.92 20.51 -4.04
N PRO A 42 0.95 20.04 -4.85
CA PRO A 42 -0.03 20.93 -5.44
C PRO A 42 -1.23 21.03 -4.48
N GLN A 43 -1.44 22.24 -3.95
CA GLN A 43 -2.75 22.67 -3.47
C GLN A 43 -3.62 23.07 -4.67
N GLY A 44 -4.91 22.79 -4.56
CA GLY A 44 -5.88 22.69 -5.65
C GLY A 44 -6.13 23.93 -6.51
N GLY A 45 -6.84 23.68 -7.63
CA GLY A 45 -7.41 24.68 -8.52
C GLY A 45 -8.15 23.96 -9.65
N GLY A 46 -9.46 24.21 -9.78
CA GLY A 46 -10.35 23.50 -10.70
C GLY A 46 -10.03 23.69 -12.18
N GLY A 47 -10.48 22.74 -12.98
CA GLY A 47 -10.43 22.77 -14.44
C GLY A 47 -10.85 21.42 -15.02
N GLU A 48 -12.02 21.39 -15.64
CA GLU A 48 -12.61 20.25 -16.32
C GLU A 48 -11.73 19.81 -17.51
N GLY A 49 -11.55 18.50 -17.67
CA GLY A 49 -10.81 17.88 -18.77
C GLY A 49 -9.82 16.82 -18.31
N GLY A 50 -10.32 15.70 -17.79
CA GLY A 50 -9.49 14.60 -17.26
C GLY A 50 -8.80 13.82 -18.37
N GLN A 51 -7.51 14.09 -18.51
CA GLN A 51 -6.60 13.52 -19.50
C GLN A 51 -6.29 12.05 -19.17
N ALA A 52 -6.45 11.17 -20.15
CA ALA A 52 -5.74 9.90 -20.19
C ALA A 52 -4.25 10.20 -20.36
N ALA A 53 -3.53 10.36 -19.25
CA ALA A 53 -2.10 10.60 -19.25
C ALA A 53 -1.42 9.84 -18.09
N LEU A 54 -0.71 8.77 -18.47
CA LEU A 54 0.50 8.26 -17.82
C LEU A 54 0.34 7.67 -16.40
N MET A 55 -0.20 6.46 -16.33
CA MET A 55 0.04 5.56 -15.19
C MET A 55 1.44 4.93 -15.32
N ASN A 56 2.47 5.66 -14.92
CA ASN A 56 3.80 5.09 -14.68
C ASN A 56 4.43 5.78 -13.48
N THR A 57 3.80 5.62 -12.32
CA THR A 57 4.54 5.73 -11.06
C THR A 57 4.84 4.31 -10.61
N GLY A 58 6.11 4.02 -10.27
CA GLY A 58 6.51 2.69 -9.80
C GLY A 58 5.74 2.22 -8.56
N GLU A 59 5.06 3.13 -7.87
CA GLU A 59 4.15 2.85 -6.77
C GLU A 59 2.87 2.15 -7.22
N GLN A 60 2.31 2.50 -8.38
CA GLN A 60 1.12 1.83 -8.93
C GLN A 60 1.42 0.39 -9.40
N ALA A 61 2.69 0.07 -9.65
CA ALA A 61 3.12 -1.31 -9.92
C ALA A 61 3.34 -2.11 -8.61
N ASN A 62 3.28 -1.49 -7.44
CA ASN A 62 3.52 -2.11 -6.13
C ASN A 62 2.21 -2.57 -5.43
N ASN A 63 1.46 -3.43 -6.11
CA ASN A 63 0.20 -4.02 -5.64
C ASN A 63 0.42 -5.39 -4.97
N THR A 64 -0.65 -6.06 -4.51
CA THR A 64 -0.54 -7.39 -3.88
C THR A 64 -0.01 -8.44 -4.86
N HIS A 65 -0.45 -8.41 -6.12
CA HIS A 65 -0.01 -9.38 -7.12
C HIS A 65 1.49 -9.27 -7.40
N SER A 66 2.06 -8.07 -7.54
CA SER A 66 3.50 -7.90 -7.73
C SER A 66 4.31 -8.23 -6.48
N LYS A 67 3.77 -7.99 -5.27
CA LYS A 67 4.37 -8.45 -4.00
C LYS A 67 4.41 -9.98 -3.88
N MET A 68 3.47 -10.68 -4.53
CA MET A 68 3.49 -12.15 -4.67
C MET A 68 4.49 -12.64 -5.73
N GLY A 69 5.21 -11.72 -6.39
CA GLY A 69 6.22 -12.04 -7.40
C GLY A 69 5.68 -12.16 -8.82
N LEU A 70 4.42 -11.80 -9.06
CA LEU A 70 3.87 -11.82 -10.42
C LEU A 70 4.53 -10.73 -11.27
N GLN A 71 4.87 -11.11 -12.51
CA GLN A 71 5.43 -10.23 -13.51
C GLN A 71 4.32 -9.58 -14.34
N CYS A 72 4.63 -8.46 -15.00
CA CYS A 72 3.66 -7.65 -15.73
C CYS A 72 2.93 -8.46 -16.82
N GLU A 73 3.66 -9.32 -17.51
CA GLU A 73 3.20 -10.13 -18.64
C GLU A 73 2.17 -11.19 -18.22
N GLN A 74 2.12 -11.54 -16.93
CA GLN A 74 1.14 -12.50 -16.41
C GLN A 74 -0.28 -11.91 -16.33
N CYS A 75 -0.42 -10.59 -16.43
CA CYS A 75 -1.72 -9.93 -16.60
C CYS A 75 -1.82 -9.27 -17.99
N HIS A 76 -0.72 -8.69 -18.47
CA HIS A 76 -0.65 -7.97 -19.74
C HIS A 76 -0.08 -8.85 -20.86
N GLU A 77 -0.75 -9.95 -21.19
CA GLU A 77 -0.32 -10.87 -22.25
C GLU A 77 -0.14 -10.19 -23.63
N GLN A 78 -0.90 -9.12 -23.87
CA GLN A 78 -0.88 -8.37 -25.13
C GLN A 78 -0.03 -7.09 -25.03
N GLY A 79 0.73 -6.89 -23.96
CA GLY A 79 1.46 -5.65 -23.69
C GLY A 79 0.73 -4.75 -22.69
N VAL A 80 1.50 -3.95 -21.94
CA VAL A 80 1.02 -3.12 -20.82
C VAL A 80 0.14 -1.96 -21.26
N GLU A 81 0.18 -1.60 -22.54
CA GLU A 81 -0.66 -0.60 -23.18
C GLU A 81 -2.10 -1.10 -23.43
N ASN A 82 -2.31 -2.42 -23.40
CA ASN A 82 -3.60 -3.03 -23.67
C ASN A 82 -4.36 -3.33 -22.37
N PRO A 83 -5.69 -3.19 -22.36
CA PRO A 83 -6.50 -3.52 -21.20
C PRO A 83 -6.39 -5.02 -20.87
N VAL A 84 -6.30 -5.32 -19.58
CA VAL A 84 -6.35 -6.70 -19.09
C VAL A 84 -7.77 -7.23 -19.25
N LYS A 85 -7.89 -8.38 -19.92
CA LYS A 85 -9.18 -9.06 -20.09
C LYS A 85 -9.50 -9.90 -18.85
N GLN A 86 -10.78 -10.09 -18.57
CA GLN A 86 -11.25 -10.88 -17.42
C GLN A 86 -10.66 -12.30 -17.38
N GLU A 87 -10.41 -12.92 -18.53
CA GLU A 87 -9.83 -14.27 -18.58
C GLU A 87 -8.48 -14.37 -17.86
N GLN A 88 -7.70 -13.28 -17.86
CA GLN A 88 -6.42 -13.23 -17.16
C GLN A 88 -6.60 -13.32 -15.64
N CYS A 89 -7.59 -12.63 -15.10
CA CYS A 89 -7.97 -12.74 -13.68
C CYS A 89 -8.42 -14.17 -13.36
N LEU A 90 -9.28 -14.72 -14.22
CA LEU A 90 -9.87 -16.04 -14.02
C LEU A 90 -8.87 -17.20 -14.20
N SER A 91 -7.73 -16.98 -14.87
CA SER A 91 -6.65 -17.97 -14.95
C SER A 91 -6.16 -18.43 -13.56
N CYS A 92 -6.22 -17.56 -12.56
CA CYS A 92 -5.84 -17.84 -11.17
C CYS A 92 -7.04 -17.84 -10.20
N HIS A 93 -8.04 -16.97 -10.45
CA HIS A 93 -9.25 -16.85 -9.62
C HIS A 93 -10.38 -17.81 -10.03
N LYS A 94 -10.11 -18.74 -10.97
CA LYS A 94 -11.01 -19.79 -11.46
C LYS A 94 -12.19 -19.27 -12.26
N SER A 95 -13.34 -19.07 -11.63
CA SER A 95 -14.59 -18.68 -12.30
C SER A 95 -15.37 -17.69 -11.45
N MET A 96 -16.26 -16.92 -12.08
CA MET A 96 -17.15 -16.01 -11.35
C MET A 96 -17.99 -16.75 -10.31
N ALA A 97 -18.43 -17.98 -10.60
CA ALA A 97 -19.18 -18.80 -9.65
C ALA A 97 -18.34 -19.19 -8.42
N ASP A 98 -17.06 -19.52 -8.62
CA ASP A 98 -16.14 -19.83 -7.51
C ASP A 98 -15.90 -18.59 -6.65
N VAL A 99 -15.68 -17.42 -7.25
CA VAL A 99 -15.49 -16.15 -6.52
C VAL A 99 -16.76 -15.73 -5.77
N ALA A 100 -17.93 -15.91 -6.37
CA ALA A 100 -19.22 -15.69 -5.72
C ALA A 100 -19.40 -16.59 -4.50
N LEU A 101 -18.98 -17.86 -4.58
CA LEU A 101 -19.06 -18.78 -3.45
C LEU A 101 -18.16 -18.34 -2.29
N LEU A 102 -16.98 -17.78 -2.56
CA LEU A 102 -16.08 -17.25 -1.53
C LEU A 102 -16.63 -16.01 -0.81
N THR A 103 -17.55 -15.28 -1.46
CA THR A 103 -18.14 -14.04 -0.95
C THR A 103 -19.61 -14.18 -0.54
N LYS A 104 -20.10 -15.43 -0.42
CA LYS A 104 -21.50 -15.76 -0.13
C LYS A 104 -22.06 -15.21 1.19
N GLU A 105 -21.19 -14.85 2.14
CA GLU A 105 -21.60 -14.30 3.44
C GLU A 105 -21.86 -12.78 3.38
N LYS A 106 -21.52 -12.12 2.26
CA LYS A 106 -21.83 -10.71 2.03
C LYS A 106 -23.21 -10.61 1.39
N GLU A 107 -24.07 -9.76 1.94
CA GLU A 107 -25.44 -9.60 1.50
C GLU A 107 -25.75 -8.14 1.14
N PRO A 108 -26.10 -7.84 -0.13
CA PRO A 108 -26.05 -8.73 -1.27
C PRO A 108 -24.61 -9.10 -1.66
N ASN A 109 -24.44 -10.29 -2.23
CA ASN A 109 -23.12 -10.79 -2.63
C ASN A 109 -22.56 -9.98 -3.82
N PRO A 110 -21.41 -9.29 -3.70
CA PRO A 110 -20.88 -8.44 -4.76
C PRO A 110 -20.52 -9.17 -6.07
N HIS A 111 -20.29 -10.48 -6.01
CA HIS A 111 -19.96 -11.30 -7.18
C HIS A 111 -21.11 -12.24 -7.58
N GLY A 112 -22.25 -12.15 -6.89
CA GLY A 112 -23.45 -12.90 -7.23
C GLY A 112 -24.19 -12.32 -8.44
N PRO A 113 -25.11 -13.09 -9.05
CA PRO A 113 -25.94 -12.59 -10.14
C PRO A 113 -26.92 -11.53 -9.62
N HIS A 114 -26.80 -10.32 -10.13
CA HIS A 114 -27.69 -9.19 -9.79
C HIS A 114 -28.11 -8.42 -11.05
N HIS A 115 -27.80 -7.11 -11.11
CA HIS A 115 -28.11 -6.23 -12.24
C HIS A 115 -27.03 -6.28 -13.35
N TYR A 116 -25.80 -6.64 -13.00
CA TYR A 116 -24.64 -6.66 -13.90
C TYR A 116 -23.90 -7.99 -13.77
N ASP A 117 -24.51 -9.06 -14.25
CA ASP A 117 -23.94 -10.42 -14.28
C ASP A 117 -22.79 -10.59 -15.28
N THR A 118 -22.55 -9.56 -16.10
CA THR A 118 -21.53 -9.51 -17.16
C THR A 118 -20.44 -8.47 -16.90
N ALA A 119 -20.38 -7.88 -15.69
CA ALA A 119 -19.33 -6.92 -15.36
C ALA A 119 -17.96 -7.61 -15.26
N ASP A 120 -16.99 -7.10 -16.01
CA ASP A 120 -15.60 -7.55 -15.93
C ASP A 120 -15.01 -7.24 -14.55
N CYS A 121 -14.07 -8.08 -14.09
CA CYS A 121 -13.38 -7.92 -12.81
C CYS A 121 -12.80 -6.50 -12.62
N THR A 122 -12.23 -5.95 -13.69
CA THR A 122 -11.57 -4.63 -13.71
C THR A 122 -12.54 -3.46 -13.59
N THR A 123 -13.85 -3.69 -13.71
CA THR A 123 -14.89 -2.68 -13.46
C THR A 123 -14.86 -2.19 -12.02
N CYS A 124 -14.58 -3.08 -11.08
CA CYS A 124 -14.52 -2.78 -9.66
C CYS A 124 -13.10 -2.88 -9.09
N HIS A 125 -12.32 -3.86 -9.56
CA HIS A 125 -10.97 -4.13 -9.07
C HIS A 125 -9.92 -3.43 -9.93
N ALA A 126 -9.39 -2.32 -9.43
CA ALA A 126 -8.25 -1.63 -10.02
C ALA A 126 -6.95 -2.16 -9.40
N ILE A 127 -5.99 -2.53 -10.24
CA ILE A 127 -4.67 -3.05 -9.82
C ILE A 127 -3.62 -1.93 -9.69
N HIS A 128 -3.73 -0.92 -10.56
CA HIS A 128 -2.80 0.22 -10.60
C HIS A 128 -3.39 1.49 -9.96
N ALA A 129 -4.50 1.36 -9.24
CA ALA A 129 -5.19 2.44 -8.57
C ALA A 129 -6.06 1.88 -7.44
N LYS A 130 -6.68 2.76 -6.63
CA LYS A 130 -7.64 2.34 -5.61
C LYS A 130 -8.85 1.68 -6.26
N SER A 131 -9.22 0.49 -5.79
CA SER A 131 -10.42 -0.21 -6.24
C SER A 131 -11.69 0.51 -5.77
N GLN A 132 -12.78 0.34 -6.52
CA GLN A 132 -14.06 0.99 -6.26
C GLN A 132 -15.20 0.00 -6.46
N MET A 133 -16.23 0.05 -5.61
CA MET A 133 -17.41 -0.77 -5.83
C MET A 133 -18.41 0.00 -6.70
N MET A 134 -18.56 -0.39 -7.97
CA MET A 134 -19.50 0.30 -8.87
C MET A 134 -20.92 0.36 -8.27
N CYS A 135 -21.36 -0.73 -7.63
CA CYS A 135 -22.66 -0.84 -6.97
C CYS A 135 -22.88 0.24 -5.90
N SER A 136 -21.82 0.68 -5.20
CA SER A 136 -21.94 1.68 -4.14
C SER A 136 -22.14 3.11 -4.65
N THR A 137 -22.16 3.29 -5.97
CA THR A 137 -22.59 4.55 -6.61
C THR A 137 -24.08 4.80 -6.36
N CYS A 138 -24.88 3.73 -6.28
CA CYS A 138 -26.33 3.81 -6.13
C CYS A 138 -26.84 3.17 -4.83
N HIS A 139 -26.10 2.21 -4.27
CA HIS A 139 -26.51 1.45 -3.10
C HIS A 139 -25.58 1.72 -1.92
N ASP A 140 -26.13 1.67 -0.71
CA ASP A 140 -25.32 1.66 0.51
C ASP A 140 -25.31 0.25 1.09
N PHE A 141 -24.11 -0.30 1.28
CA PHE A 141 -23.92 -1.67 1.76
C PHE A 141 -23.17 -1.62 3.10
N PRO A 142 -23.82 -2.05 4.21
CA PRO A 142 -23.21 -1.95 5.54
C PRO A 142 -21.83 -2.62 5.65
N TRP A 143 -21.65 -3.74 4.95
CA TRP A 143 -20.42 -4.53 4.99
C TRP A 143 -19.26 -3.91 4.19
N ILE A 144 -19.47 -2.89 3.35
CA ILE A 144 -18.36 -2.21 2.66
C ILE A 144 -17.45 -1.52 3.66
N ASN A 145 -18.02 -0.97 4.73
CA ASN A 145 -17.26 -0.28 5.77
C ASN A 145 -16.43 -1.24 6.64
N GLU A 146 -16.67 -2.54 6.53
CA GLU A 146 -15.91 -3.60 7.22
C GLU A 146 -14.72 -4.10 6.39
N LEU A 147 -14.68 -3.78 5.10
CA LEU A 147 -13.53 -4.07 4.26
C LEU A 147 -12.46 -3.06 4.65
N ASP A 148 -11.41 -3.53 5.33
CA ASP A 148 -10.36 -2.65 5.83
C ASP A 148 -9.74 -1.79 4.70
N GLU A 149 -9.21 -0.63 5.06
CA GLU A 149 -8.58 0.25 4.06
C GLU A 149 -7.39 -0.43 3.37
N GLU A 150 -6.80 -1.45 3.99
CA GLU A 150 -5.70 -2.23 3.45
C GLU A 150 -6.13 -3.11 2.26
N LEU A 151 -7.30 -3.75 2.33
CA LEU A 151 -7.92 -4.55 1.27
C LEU A 151 -8.25 -3.67 0.06
N TRP A 152 -8.78 -2.46 0.28
CA TRP A 152 -9.15 -1.55 -0.82
C TRP A 152 -7.96 -0.87 -1.51
N THR A 153 -6.85 -0.67 -0.79
CA THR A 153 -5.67 0.07 -1.29
C THR A 153 -4.58 -0.84 -1.84
N LYS A 154 -4.65 -2.16 -1.59
CA LYS A 154 -3.60 -3.11 -2.00
C LYS A 154 -4.08 -4.25 -2.89
N LEU A 155 -5.36 -4.34 -3.24
CA LEU A 155 -5.83 -5.29 -4.27
C LEU A 155 -5.01 -5.20 -5.58
#